data_AF-A0A947AFL6-F1
#
_entry.id   AF-A0A947AFL6-F1
#
_cell.length_a   1.000
_cell.length_b   1.000
_cell.length_c   1.000
_cell.angle_alpha   90.00
_cell.angle_beta   90.00
_cell.angle_gamma   90.00
#
_symmetry.space_group_name_H-M   'P 1'
#
loop_
_entity.id
_entity.type
_entity.pdbx_description
1 polymer ?
#
loop_
_entity_poly.entity_id
_entity_poly.type
_entity_poly.pdbx_seq_one_letter_code
_entity_poly.pdbx_strand_id
1 'polypeptide(L)'
;MRVILFIVLTVTTLFATDIKLTDKQANFIAQKVWQNEGAELDKYLVHWNDGEDFASVGIGHFIWFSKGHTERFREVFPMVLASMEEKGVEMPNWLNSKTPLPWNSKEAFYKAKKAKSKEHTELFAFLKATMPEQAAFMAQRLSAALPQMLETIEKPEKKERIKQRFYEVMHNKDGSVNERGLYVLLDYTNFKGEGTLKSERYKGQGWG
;
A
#
# COMPACT_ATOMS: atom_id res chain seq x y z
N MET A 1 -5.65 6.13 58.44
CA MET A 1 -4.63 5.95 57.37
C MET A 1 -5.36 5.79 56.04
N ARG A 2 -5.24 6.76 55.12
CA ARG A 2 -5.81 6.66 53.76
C ARG A 2 -4.74 6.07 52.84
N VAL A 3 -4.99 4.89 52.30
CA VAL A 3 -4.13 4.26 51.29
C VAL A 3 -4.51 4.86 49.94
N ILE A 4 -3.60 5.60 49.32
CA ILE A 4 -3.75 6.10 47.96
C ILE A 4 -3.17 5.04 47.02
N LEU A 5 -4.04 4.41 46.24
CA LEU A 5 -3.65 3.43 45.23
C LEU A 5 -3.26 4.18 43.96
N PHE A 6 -1.96 4.21 43.65
CA PHE A 6 -1.46 4.72 42.36
C PHE A 6 -1.72 3.66 41.28
N ILE A 7 -2.69 3.93 40.41
CA ILE A 7 -2.88 3.16 39.17
C ILE A 7 -1.83 3.66 38.17
N VAL A 8 -0.76 2.89 37.99
CA VAL A 8 0.22 3.14 36.92
C VAL A 8 -0.40 2.63 35.62
N LEU A 9 -0.89 3.55 34.79
CA LEU A 9 -1.36 3.25 33.45
C LEU A 9 -0.12 3.08 32.54
N THR A 10 0.34 1.85 32.35
CA THR A 10 1.38 1.54 31.36
C THR A 10 0.77 1.64 29.96
N VAL A 11 0.97 2.78 29.30
CA VAL A 11 0.67 2.94 27.87
C VAL A 11 1.75 2.20 27.10
N THR A 12 1.47 0.97 26.66
CA THR A 12 2.34 0.26 25.71
C THR A 12 2.11 0.86 24.33
N THR A 13 3.02 1.74 23.89
CA THR A 13 3.07 2.20 22.50
C THR A 13 3.45 1.01 21.61
N LEU A 14 2.53 0.61 20.72
CA LEU A 14 2.81 -0.34 19.65
C LEU A 14 3.67 0.38 18.60
N PHE A 15 4.99 0.17 18.64
CA PHE A 15 5.88 0.70 17.62
C PHE A 15 5.69 -0.08 16.31
N ALA A 16 5.52 0.64 15.20
CA ALA A 16 5.61 0.05 13.87
C ALA A 16 7.00 -0.57 13.68
N THR A 17 7.05 -1.77 13.11
CA THR A 17 8.31 -2.48 12.88
C THR A 17 8.81 -2.11 11.49
N ASP A 18 9.93 -1.43 11.37
CA ASP A 18 10.45 -1.03 10.06
C ASP A 18 10.86 -2.27 9.23
N ILE A 19 10.12 -2.55 8.16
CA ILE A 19 10.36 -3.71 7.28
C ILE A 19 11.35 -3.27 6.19
N LYS A 20 12.64 -3.58 6.40
CA LYS A 20 13.68 -3.31 5.41
C LYS A 20 13.88 -4.52 4.50
N LEU A 21 13.67 -4.32 3.21
CA LEU A 21 13.90 -5.33 2.18
C LEU A 21 15.31 -5.21 1.62
N THR A 22 15.92 -6.36 1.34
CA THR A 22 17.03 -6.41 0.39
C THR A 22 16.50 -6.23 -1.04
N ASP A 23 17.35 -5.80 -1.97
CA ASP A 23 16.97 -5.66 -3.39
C ASP A 23 16.37 -6.95 -3.95
N LYS A 24 16.94 -8.11 -3.58
CA LYS A 24 16.43 -9.42 -4.00
C LYS A 24 15.00 -9.66 -3.51
N GLN A 25 14.70 -9.31 -2.25
CA GLN A 25 13.36 -9.46 -1.68
C GLN A 25 12.38 -8.47 -2.29
N ALA A 26 12.79 -7.21 -2.50
CA ALA A 26 11.97 -6.20 -3.15
C ALA A 26 11.59 -6.62 -4.58
N ASN A 27 12.56 -7.12 -5.37
CA ASN A 27 12.31 -7.65 -6.71
C ASN A 27 11.38 -8.87 -6.69
N PHE A 28 11.59 -9.82 -5.77
CA PHE A 28 10.74 -11.00 -5.64
C PHE A 28 9.29 -10.62 -5.33
N ILE A 29 9.08 -9.74 -4.35
CA ILE A 29 7.75 -9.26 -3.96
C ILE A 29 7.11 -8.49 -5.10
N ALA A 30 7.87 -7.60 -5.76
CA ALA A 30 7.38 -6.83 -6.88
C ALA A 30 6.86 -7.72 -8.02
N GLN A 31 7.62 -8.76 -8.37
CA GLN A 31 7.20 -9.74 -9.37
C GLN A 31 5.94 -10.49 -8.93
N LYS A 32 5.87 -10.92 -7.67
CA LYS A 32 4.71 -11.66 -7.17
C LYS A 32 3.43 -10.85 -7.15
N VAL A 33 3.52 -9.60 -6.69
CA VAL A 33 2.40 -8.65 -6.73
C VAL A 33 1.97 -8.41 -8.17
N TRP A 34 2.91 -8.14 -9.08
CA TRP A 34 2.57 -7.89 -10.48
C TRP A 34 1.96 -9.11 -11.18
N GLN A 35 2.40 -10.31 -10.82
CA GLN A 35 1.82 -11.56 -11.30
C GLN A 35 0.37 -11.73 -10.85
N ASN A 36 0.07 -11.41 -9.60
CA ASN A 36 -1.28 -11.55 -9.04
C ASN A 36 -2.25 -10.50 -9.60
N GLU A 37 -1.81 -9.24 -9.66
CA GLU A 37 -2.68 -8.11 -10.03
C GLU A 37 -2.78 -7.88 -11.52
N GLY A 38 -1.63 -7.89 -12.20
CA GLY A 38 -1.53 -7.54 -13.60
C GLY A 38 -1.55 -8.74 -14.53
N ALA A 39 -1.59 -9.98 -14.02
CA ALA A 39 -1.25 -11.18 -14.80
C ALA A 39 0.06 -11.01 -15.60
N GLU A 40 0.98 -10.19 -15.09
CA GLU A 40 2.20 -9.72 -15.75
C GLU A 40 2.01 -8.95 -17.07
N LEU A 41 0.79 -8.52 -17.41
CA LEU A 41 0.47 -7.85 -18.67
C LEU A 41 0.58 -6.32 -18.55
N ASP A 42 1.52 -5.75 -19.29
CA ASP A 42 1.81 -4.30 -19.34
C ASP A 42 0.55 -3.42 -19.51
N LYS A 43 -0.49 -3.90 -20.20
CA LYS A 43 -1.74 -3.14 -20.39
C LYS A 43 -2.45 -2.76 -19.08
N TYR A 44 -2.15 -3.43 -17.97
CA TYR A 44 -2.74 -3.17 -16.65
C TYR A 44 -1.87 -2.30 -15.73
N LEU A 45 -0.61 -2.01 -16.09
CA LEU A 45 0.29 -1.24 -15.21
C LEU A 45 -0.16 0.21 -15.05
N VAL A 46 -0.87 0.72 -16.05
CA VAL A 46 -1.52 2.03 -16.06
C VAL A 46 -2.92 1.81 -16.63
N HIS A 47 -3.92 1.69 -15.76
CA HIS A 47 -5.27 1.25 -16.12
C HIS A 47 -6.37 2.08 -15.44
N TRP A 48 -7.58 2.03 -15.99
CA TRP A 48 -8.76 2.68 -15.43
C TRP A 48 -9.96 1.76 -15.67
N ASN A 49 -10.53 1.16 -14.62
CA ASN A 49 -11.61 0.17 -14.78
C ASN A 49 -12.94 0.82 -15.18
N ASP A 50 -13.87 0.03 -15.71
CA ASP A 50 -15.23 0.50 -15.98
C ASP A 50 -15.98 0.70 -14.66
N GLY A 51 -16.70 1.83 -14.54
CA GLY A 51 -17.46 2.18 -13.33
C GLY A 51 -16.65 2.88 -12.23
N GLU A 52 -15.35 3.08 -12.44
CA GLU A 52 -14.49 3.89 -11.55
C GLU A 52 -14.28 5.29 -12.13
N ASP A 53 -14.07 6.27 -11.26
CA ASP A 53 -13.73 7.66 -11.60
C ASP A 53 -12.27 8.02 -11.26
N PHE A 54 -11.44 6.99 -11.08
CA PHE A 54 -10.02 7.07 -10.77
C PHE A 54 -9.18 6.09 -11.60
N ALA A 55 -7.88 6.37 -11.70
CA ALA A 55 -6.93 5.45 -12.32
C ALA A 55 -6.27 4.53 -11.29
N SER A 56 -5.94 3.31 -11.71
CA SER A 56 -5.11 2.35 -10.99
C SER A 56 -3.75 2.26 -11.67
N VAL A 57 -2.67 2.53 -10.93
CA VAL A 57 -1.32 2.60 -11.48
C VAL A 57 -0.30 1.80 -10.65
N GLY A 58 0.74 1.32 -11.32
CA GLY A 58 1.81 0.55 -10.69
C GLY A 58 1.39 -0.88 -10.36
N ILE A 59 2.32 -1.65 -9.80
CA ILE A 59 2.10 -3.08 -9.53
C ILE A 59 1.07 -3.33 -8.44
N GLY A 60 0.93 -2.40 -7.50
CA GLY A 60 -0.05 -2.47 -6.42
C GLY A 60 -1.42 -1.90 -6.78
N HIS A 61 -1.65 -1.55 -8.05
CA HIS A 61 -2.87 -0.89 -8.53
C HIS A 61 -3.25 0.31 -7.63
N PHE A 62 -2.28 1.19 -7.39
CA PHE A 62 -2.45 2.34 -6.52
C PHE A 62 -3.45 3.31 -7.11
N ILE A 63 -4.48 3.65 -6.33
CA ILE A 63 -5.52 4.59 -6.72
C ILE A 63 -4.90 5.99 -6.85
N TRP A 64 -5.19 6.66 -7.98
CA TRP A 64 -4.77 8.02 -8.28
C TRP A 64 -5.94 8.85 -8.81
N PHE A 65 -6.16 10.01 -8.19
CA PHE A 65 -7.30 10.87 -8.42
C PHE A 65 -6.97 12.07 -9.30
N SER A 66 -7.96 12.48 -10.10
CA SER A 66 -7.91 13.77 -10.79
C SER A 66 -8.11 14.93 -9.81
N LYS A 67 -7.72 16.13 -10.23
CA LYS A 67 -7.77 17.30 -9.35
C LYS A 67 -9.20 17.57 -8.87
N GLY A 68 -9.39 17.70 -7.55
CA GLY A 68 -10.68 18.03 -6.94
C GLY A 68 -11.65 16.86 -6.83
N HIS A 69 -11.22 15.64 -7.18
CA HIS A 69 -12.01 14.44 -7.01
C HIS A 69 -12.12 14.04 -5.53
N THR A 70 -13.27 13.49 -5.14
CA THR A 70 -13.55 13.04 -3.77
C THR A 70 -14.26 11.70 -3.85
N GLU A 71 -13.73 10.69 -3.17
CA GLU A 71 -14.28 9.33 -3.13
C GLU A 71 -14.08 8.74 -1.73
N ARG A 72 -14.83 7.67 -1.42
CA ARG A 72 -14.73 6.95 -0.15
C ARG A 72 -13.43 6.18 0.02
N PHE A 73 -12.76 5.86 -1.09
CA PHE A 73 -11.52 5.10 -1.13
C PHE A 73 -10.33 6.02 -0.86
N ARG A 74 -9.30 5.46 -0.21
CA ARG A 74 -8.06 6.18 0.05
C ARG A 74 -7.23 6.28 -1.23
N GLU A 75 -6.80 7.50 -1.57
CA GLU A 75 -5.79 7.73 -2.62
C GLU A 75 -4.41 7.27 -2.14
N VAL A 76 -3.73 6.42 -2.91
CA VAL A 76 -2.47 5.78 -2.48
C VAL A 76 -1.29 6.21 -3.33
N PHE A 77 -1.47 6.46 -4.62
CA PHE A 77 -0.35 6.75 -5.52
C PHE A 77 0.49 7.99 -5.10
N PRO A 78 -0.09 9.10 -4.62
CA PRO A 78 0.68 10.22 -4.06
C PRO A 78 1.62 9.81 -2.91
N MET A 79 1.21 8.84 -2.08
CA MET A 79 2.03 8.33 -0.97
C MET A 79 3.22 7.49 -1.47
N VAL A 80 3.03 6.75 -2.57
CA VAL A 80 4.11 6.01 -3.25
C VAL A 80 5.17 6.99 -3.73
N LEU A 81 4.75 8.05 -4.42
CA LEU A 81 5.63 9.10 -4.93
C LEU A 81 6.36 9.82 -3.78
N ALA A 82 5.67 10.14 -2.68
CA ALA A 82 6.31 10.75 -1.51
C ALA A 82 7.41 9.86 -0.92
N SER A 83 7.19 8.55 -0.82
CA SER A 83 8.22 7.60 -0.36
C SER A 83 9.42 7.53 -1.32
N MET A 84 9.18 7.64 -2.62
CA MET A 84 10.23 7.66 -3.64
C MET A 84 11.01 8.98 -3.63
N GLU A 85 10.35 10.12 -3.39
CA GLU A 85 10.98 11.43 -3.18
C GLU A 85 11.93 11.41 -1.98
N GLU A 86 11.47 10.88 -0.85
CA GLU A 86 12.29 10.73 0.37
C GLU A 86 13.55 9.88 0.14
N LYS A 87 13.47 8.91 -0.79
CA LYS A 87 14.59 8.02 -1.16
C LYS A 87 15.44 8.57 -2.31
N GLY A 88 15.10 9.72 -2.87
CA GLY A 88 15.84 10.34 -3.98
C GLY A 88 15.73 9.57 -5.31
N VAL A 89 14.62 8.86 -5.54
CA VAL A 89 14.36 8.17 -6.81
C VAL A 89 14.14 9.21 -7.92
N GLU A 90 14.80 9.03 -9.05
CA GLU A 90 14.62 9.90 -10.22
C GLU A 90 13.21 9.74 -10.82
N MET A 91 12.50 10.86 -10.94
CA MET A 91 11.13 10.92 -11.48
C MET A 91 11.09 11.76 -12.76
N PRO A 92 10.11 11.53 -13.66
CA PRO A 92 9.81 12.47 -14.74
C PRO A 92 9.59 13.88 -14.18
N ASN A 93 10.11 14.91 -14.84
CA ASN A 93 10.09 16.29 -14.33
C ASN A 93 8.70 16.85 -13.97
N TRP A 94 7.64 16.28 -14.52
CA TRP A 94 6.26 16.68 -14.26
C TRP A 94 5.60 15.93 -13.09
N LEU A 95 6.21 14.84 -12.63
CA LEU A 95 5.65 13.91 -11.65
C LEU A 95 6.31 14.13 -10.29
N ASN A 96 5.49 14.35 -9.27
CA ASN A 96 5.86 14.44 -7.86
C ASN A 96 4.65 14.04 -7.00
N SER A 97 4.83 13.94 -5.68
CA SER A 97 3.78 13.54 -4.74
C SER A 97 2.55 14.45 -4.70
N LYS A 98 2.61 15.64 -5.29
CA LYS A 98 1.51 16.60 -5.38
C LYS A 98 0.87 16.67 -6.77
N THR A 99 1.42 15.95 -7.75
CA THR A 99 0.89 15.92 -9.11
C THR A 99 -0.44 15.15 -9.12
N PRO A 100 -1.58 15.77 -9.46
CA PRO A 100 -2.83 15.03 -9.64
C PRO A 100 -2.78 14.21 -10.93
N LEU A 101 -3.69 13.23 -11.07
CA LEU A 101 -3.85 12.48 -12.32
C LEU A 101 -4.02 13.48 -13.50
N PRO A 102 -3.15 13.45 -14.53
CA PRO A 102 -3.19 14.44 -15.61
C PRO A 102 -4.45 14.41 -16.47
N TRP A 103 -5.20 13.31 -16.41
CA TRP A 103 -6.39 13.07 -17.23
C TRP A 103 -7.64 13.14 -16.38
N ASN A 104 -8.47 14.15 -16.61
CA ASN A 104 -9.71 14.38 -15.86
C ASN A 104 -10.87 13.45 -16.26
N SER A 105 -10.67 12.56 -17.23
CA SER A 105 -11.68 11.58 -17.61
C SER A 105 -11.04 10.33 -18.19
N LYS A 106 -11.79 9.22 -18.15
CA LYS A 106 -11.39 7.94 -18.73
C LYS A 106 -11.12 8.06 -20.23
N GLU A 107 -11.91 8.82 -20.96
CA GLU A 107 -11.73 9.06 -22.39
C GLU A 107 -10.41 9.79 -22.66
N ALA A 108 -10.10 10.83 -21.88
CA ALA A 108 -8.83 11.57 -22.00
C ALA A 108 -7.63 10.66 -21.69
N PHE A 109 -7.74 9.83 -20.65
CA PHE A 109 -6.74 8.85 -20.27
C PHE A 109 -6.47 7.84 -21.40
N TYR A 110 -7.51 7.21 -21.95
CA TYR A 110 -7.34 6.22 -23.02
C TYR A 110 -6.93 6.84 -24.35
N LYS A 111 -7.30 8.11 -24.61
CA LYS A 111 -6.78 8.86 -25.75
C LYS A 111 -5.26 9.06 -25.62
N ALA A 112 -4.78 9.45 -24.44
CA ALA A 112 -3.35 9.62 -24.16
C ALA A 112 -2.58 8.30 -24.25
N LYS A 113 -3.13 7.23 -23.67
CA LYS A 113 -2.60 5.86 -23.78
C LYS A 113 -2.49 5.38 -25.23
N LYS A 114 -3.56 5.51 -26.01
CA LYS A 114 -3.59 5.11 -27.43
C LYS A 114 -2.61 5.94 -28.27
N ALA A 115 -2.53 7.24 -28.00
CA ALA A 115 -1.64 8.15 -28.70
C ALA A 115 -0.16 8.01 -28.27
N LYS A 116 0.13 7.23 -27.22
CA LYS A 116 1.45 7.17 -26.57
C LYS A 116 1.97 8.58 -26.27
N SER A 117 1.12 9.42 -25.69
CA SER A 117 1.53 10.77 -25.25
C SER A 117 2.78 10.68 -24.38
N LYS A 118 3.58 11.76 -24.36
CA LYS A 118 4.82 11.83 -23.59
C LYS A 118 4.59 11.47 -22.12
N GLU A 119 3.61 12.09 -21.47
CA GLU A 119 3.28 11.88 -20.06
C GLU A 119 2.91 10.43 -19.75
N HIS A 120 2.02 9.82 -20.55
CA HIS A 120 1.67 8.40 -20.38
C HIS A 120 2.88 7.48 -20.56
N THR A 121 3.73 7.73 -21.55
CA THR A 121 4.90 6.89 -21.84
C THR A 121 5.96 7.00 -20.75
N GLU A 122 6.22 8.22 -20.27
CA GLU A 122 7.13 8.48 -19.15
C GLU A 122 6.61 7.85 -17.85
N LEU A 123 5.31 8.00 -17.55
CA LEU A 123 4.68 7.35 -16.39
C LEU A 123 4.83 5.82 -16.46
N PHE A 124 4.52 5.22 -17.61
CA PHE A 124 4.63 3.78 -17.79
C PHE A 124 6.08 3.30 -17.59
N ALA A 125 7.05 3.98 -18.21
CA ALA A 125 8.47 3.63 -18.09
C ALA A 125 8.95 3.78 -16.64
N PHE A 126 8.58 4.86 -15.96
CA PHE A 126 8.87 5.10 -14.55
C PHE A 126 8.33 3.98 -13.66
N LEU A 127 7.05 3.63 -13.79
CA LEU A 127 6.43 2.57 -13.00
C LEU A 127 7.04 1.20 -13.28
N LYS A 128 7.49 0.93 -14.51
CA LYS A 128 8.17 -0.31 -14.86
C LYS A 128 9.57 -0.37 -14.24
N ALA A 129 10.31 0.72 -14.27
CA ALA A 129 11.66 0.80 -13.73
C ALA A 129 11.70 0.76 -12.20
N THR A 130 10.63 1.22 -11.54
CA THR A 130 10.57 1.39 -10.07
C THR A 130 9.71 0.35 -9.35
N MET A 131 9.53 -0.84 -9.95
CA MET A 131 8.75 -1.91 -9.33
C MET A 131 9.29 -2.34 -7.94
N PRO A 132 10.62 -2.43 -7.70
CA PRO A 132 11.16 -2.74 -6.37
C PRO A 132 10.82 -1.67 -5.32
N GLU A 133 10.84 -0.40 -5.69
CA GLU A 133 10.50 0.73 -4.82
C GLU A 133 9.01 0.71 -4.45
N GLN A 134 8.14 0.33 -5.39
CA GLN A 134 6.72 0.11 -5.13
C GLN A 134 6.51 -1.03 -4.13
N ALA A 135 7.25 -2.14 -4.26
CA ALA A 135 7.23 -3.24 -3.29
C ALA A 135 7.73 -2.81 -1.90
N ALA A 136 8.81 -2.02 -1.84
CA ALA A 136 9.33 -1.47 -0.60
C ALA A 136 8.31 -0.52 0.08
N PHE A 137 7.61 0.31 -0.69
CA PHE A 137 6.53 1.14 -0.16
C PHE A 137 5.38 0.29 0.42
N MET A 138 4.94 -0.75 -0.28
CA MET A 138 3.88 -1.64 0.22
C MET A 138 4.30 -2.37 1.50
N ALA A 139 5.56 -2.80 1.62
CA ALA A 139 6.11 -3.36 2.85
C ALA A 139 6.17 -2.33 3.98
N GLN A 140 6.59 -1.09 3.70
CA GLN A 140 6.56 0.00 4.68
C GLN A 140 5.14 0.27 5.17
N ARG A 141 4.15 0.29 4.27
CA ARG A 141 2.74 0.47 4.64
C ARG A 141 2.22 -0.67 5.51
N LEU A 142 2.58 -1.93 5.20
CA LEU A 142 2.23 -3.09 6.01
C LEU A 142 2.71 -2.96 7.47
N SER A 143 3.88 -2.36 7.70
CA SER A 143 4.38 -2.14 9.08
C SER A 143 3.44 -1.29 9.95
N ALA A 144 2.70 -0.37 9.33
CA ALA A 144 1.72 0.48 9.98
C ALA A 144 0.33 -0.17 10.09
N ALA A 145 0.05 -1.18 9.27
CA ALA A 145 -1.24 -1.89 9.25
C ALA A 145 -1.46 -2.70 10.53
N LEU A 146 -0.46 -3.45 11.02
CA LEU A 146 -0.63 -4.30 12.20
C LEU A 146 -1.04 -3.51 13.45
N PRO A 147 -0.34 -2.41 13.85
CA PRO A 147 -0.79 -1.59 14.97
C PRO A 147 -2.24 -1.12 14.83
N GLN A 148 -2.63 -0.63 13.66
CA GLN A 148 -3.99 -0.17 13.39
C GLN A 148 -5.03 -1.29 13.56
N MET A 149 -4.74 -2.48 13.03
CA MET A 149 -5.61 -3.65 13.21
C MET A 149 -5.75 -4.02 14.70
N LEU A 150 -4.65 -4.04 15.45
CA LEU A 150 -4.65 -4.40 16.87
C LEU A 150 -5.39 -3.38 17.74
N GLU A 151 -5.43 -2.10 17.36
CA GLU A 151 -6.20 -1.05 18.05
C GLU A 151 -7.71 -1.30 17.99
N THR A 152 -8.21 -1.95 16.92
CA THR A 152 -9.65 -2.25 16.77
C THR A 152 -10.15 -3.41 17.63
N ILE A 153 -9.25 -4.13 18.29
CA ILE A 153 -9.56 -5.32 19.07
C ILE A 153 -9.70 -4.92 20.55
N GLU A 154 -10.70 -5.44 21.25
CA GLU A 154 -10.84 -5.14 22.69
C GLU A 154 -10.07 -6.14 23.56
N LYS A 155 -10.12 -7.43 23.20
CA LYS A 155 -9.59 -8.55 23.98
C LYS A 155 -8.05 -8.65 23.91
N PRO A 156 -7.30 -8.45 25.01
CA PRO A 156 -5.83 -8.47 25.00
C PRO A 156 -5.22 -9.79 24.51
N GLU A 157 -5.79 -10.93 24.90
CA GLU A 157 -5.33 -12.26 24.49
C GLU A 157 -5.51 -12.48 22.98
N LYS A 158 -6.55 -11.89 22.39
CA LYS A 158 -6.77 -11.94 20.94
C LYS A 158 -5.75 -11.05 20.21
N LYS A 159 -5.42 -9.87 20.75
CA LYS A 159 -4.37 -8.99 20.20
C LYS A 159 -3.03 -9.71 20.14
N GLU A 160 -2.60 -10.29 21.26
CA GLU A 160 -1.29 -10.93 21.34
C GLU A 160 -1.21 -12.14 20.39
N ARG A 161 -2.27 -12.96 20.32
CA ARG A 161 -2.30 -14.09 19.38
C ARG A 161 -2.23 -13.65 17.91
N ILE A 162 -2.88 -12.55 17.53
CA ILE A 162 -2.82 -12.03 16.15
C ILE A 162 -1.44 -11.46 15.87
N LYS A 163 -0.88 -10.68 16.79
CA LYS A 163 0.47 -10.14 16.70
C LYS A 163 1.50 -11.25 16.51
N GLN A 164 1.43 -12.29 17.33
CA GLN A 164 2.32 -13.46 17.23
C GLN A 164 2.23 -14.12 15.85
N ARG A 165 1.02 -14.46 15.40
CA ARG A 165 0.81 -15.12 14.09
C ARG A 165 1.26 -14.26 12.92
N PHE A 166 1.06 -12.95 13.01
CA PHE A 166 1.52 -12.01 11.99
C PHE A 166 3.05 -12.08 11.83
N TYR A 167 3.78 -12.03 12.95
CA TYR A 167 5.24 -12.13 12.91
C TYR A 167 5.75 -13.53 12.55
N GLU A 168 5.04 -14.60 12.93
CA GLU A 168 5.35 -15.98 12.51
C GLU A 168 5.25 -16.16 10.99
N VAL A 169 4.32 -15.46 10.34
CA VAL A 169 4.22 -15.43 8.87
C VAL A 169 5.33 -14.56 8.29
N MET A 170 5.56 -13.37 8.85
CA MET A 170 6.49 -12.37 8.30
C MET A 170 7.97 -12.78 8.39
N HIS A 171 8.34 -13.59 9.38
CA HIS A 171 9.74 -13.91 9.66
C HIS A 171 10.05 -15.41 9.51
N ASN A 172 11.28 -15.69 9.12
CA ASN A 172 11.90 -17.00 9.25
C ASN A 172 12.23 -17.30 10.72
N LYS A 173 12.57 -18.55 11.02
CA LYS A 173 12.93 -18.98 12.38
C LYS A 173 14.16 -18.25 12.96
N ASP A 174 15.03 -17.74 12.10
CA ASP A 174 16.22 -16.96 12.48
C ASP A 174 15.92 -15.46 12.66
N GLY A 175 14.66 -15.03 12.52
CA GLY A 175 14.24 -13.64 12.64
C GLY A 175 14.41 -12.80 11.37
N SER A 176 14.97 -13.36 10.29
CA SER A 176 15.04 -12.67 9.00
C SER A 176 13.67 -12.58 8.32
N VAL A 177 13.48 -11.63 7.41
CA VAL A 177 12.24 -11.50 6.63
C VAL A 177 12.04 -12.75 5.75
N ASN A 178 10.87 -13.37 5.89
CA ASN A 178 10.37 -14.40 4.98
C ASN A 178 9.64 -13.72 3.82
N GLU A 179 10.27 -13.57 2.65
CA GLU A 179 9.69 -12.82 1.54
C GLU A 179 8.37 -13.39 1.02
N ARG A 180 8.14 -14.72 1.17
CA ARG A 180 6.86 -15.35 0.79
C ARG A 180 5.77 -15.01 1.78
N GLY A 181 6.07 -15.07 3.07
CA GLY A 181 5.13 -14.71 4.13
C GLY A 181 4.81 -13.22 4.11
N LEU A 182 5.82 -12.38 3.90
CA LEU A 182 5.64 -10.94 3.71
C LEU A 182 4.76 -10.64 2.50
N TYR A 183 4.99 -11.30 1.36
CA TYR A 183 4.13 -11.17 0.18
C TYR A 183 2.66 -11.49 0.50
N VAL A 184 2.38 -12.58 1.23
CA VAL A 184 0.99 -12.94 1.60
C VAL A 184 0.33 -11.87 2.47
N LEU A 185 1.04 -11.32 3.45
CA LEU A 185 0.52 -10.27 4.32
C LEU A 185 0.29 -8.96 3.55
N LEU A 186 1.23 -8.62 2.68
CA LEU A 186 1.18 -7.42 1.83
C LEU A 186 0.03 -7.53 0.83
N ASP A 187 -0.10 -8.64 0.10
CA ASP A 187 -1.17 -8.89 -0.86
C ASP A 187 -2.54 -8.76 -0.18
N TYR A 188 -2.71 -9.42 0.98
CA TYR A 188 -3.96 -9.34 1.72
C TYR A 188 -4.30 -7.90 2.14
N THR A 189 -3.36 -7.19 2.77
CA THR A 189 -3.63 -5.82 3.25
C THR A 189 -3.76 -4.79 2.15
N ASN A 190 -3.02 -4.93 1.04
CA ASN A 190 -3.07 -4.00 -0.08
C ASN A 190 -4.37 -4.15 -0.88
N PHE A 191 -4.88 -5.37 -1.06
CA PHE A 191 -6.05 -5.63 -1.93
C PHE A 191 -7.36 -5.87 -1.20
N LYS A 192 -7.33 -6.41 0.03
CA LYS A 192 -8.54 -6.56 0.86
C LYS A 192 -8.73 -5.40 1.82
N GLY A 193 -7.68 -4.64 2.08
CA GLY A 193 -7.66 -3.57 3.08
C GLY A 193 -7.30 -4.08 4.47
N GLU A 194 -7.28 -3.16 5.42
CA GLU A 194 -6.97 -3.44 6.83
C GLU A 194 -8.23 -3.70 7.67
N GLY A 195 -9.43 -3.52 7.09
CA GLY A 195 -10.72 -3.65 7.78
C GLY A 195 -11.00 -2.58 8.84
N THR A 196 -10.12 -1.60 9.01
CA THR A 196 -10.16 -0.63 10.10
C THR A 196 -10.96 0.64 9.76
N LEU A 197 -11.01 1.04 8.48
CA LEU A 197 -11.67 2.27 8.04
C LEU A 197 -13.19 2.17 8.12
N LYS A 198 -13.81 3.11 8.85
CA LYS A 198 -15.27 3.15 9.04
C LYS A 198 -16.03 3.45 7.73
N SER A 199 -15.47 4.29 6.87
CA SER A 199 -16.07 4.66 5.57
C SER A 199 -16.16 3.51 4.58
N GLU A 200 -15.31 2.47 4.74
CA GLU A 200 -15.24 1.31 3.86
C GLU A 200 -16.12 0.13 4.37
N ARG A 201 -16.82 0.29 5.49
CA ARG A 201 -17.62 -0.79 6.08
C ARG A 201 -18.87 -1.06 5.28
N TYR A 202 -19.14 -2.34 5.02
CA TYR A 202 -20.40 -2.81 4.47
C TYR A 202 -21.24 -3.44 5.57
N LYS A 203 -22.48 -2.94 5.78
CA LYS A 203 -23.38 -3.39 6.86
C LYS A 203 -22.69 -3.38 8.25
N GLY A 204 -21.83 -2.39 8.50
CA GLY A 204 -21.11 -2.24 9.76
C GLY A 204 -19.86 -3.13 9.91
N GLN A 205 -19.55 -3.98 8.93
CA GLN A 205 -18.37 -4.84 8.91
C GLN A 205 -17.30 -4.26 7.98
N GLY A 206 -16.06 -4.18 8.47
CA GLY A 206 -14.89 -3.87 7.64
C GLY A 206 -14.41 -5.13 6.92
N TRP A 207 -13.83 -4.96 5.74
CA TRP A 207 -13.19 -6.03 4.98
C TRP A 207 -11.67 -5.86 5.06
N GLY A 208 -10.96 -6.95 5.36
CA GLY A 208 -9.54 -6.98 5.69
C GLY A 208 -9.25 -7.86 6.89
#